data_AF-A0AAN6F6D7-F1
#
_entry.id   AF-A0AAN6F6D7-F1
#
_cell.length_a   1.000
_cell.length_b   1.000
_cell.length_c   1.000
_cell.angle_alpha   90.00
_cell.angle_beta   90.00
_cell.angle_gamma   90.00
#
_symmetry.space_group_name_H-M   'P 1'
#
loop_
_entity.id
_entity.type
_entity.pdbx_description
1 polymer ?
#
loop_
_entity_poly.entity_id
_entity_poly.type
_entity_poly.pdbx_seq_one_letter_code
_entity_poly.pdbx_strand_id
1 'polypeptide(L)'
;MDILRLHGEQKELYEYSLNNALALAEGIISIVVVLQEPCNIADSVPWGPERVGSATLQEIDSLAEKSSNGRYGLDDLSISDLNTLLSQDLQDESDDIDADLDEAHSVFWNMILAKKPKAILVLTTSAGLSKHGPVTNLGSSLHRAGSTRLLTLWTKDGPHRSLIIYGFHPSVYLREDYVSSREWSSEEVRLANEVLHVCFAKAFEASCNLSRKSDHDDKIIRWQKLQRPGNSLDAQAALARLTLGL
;
A
#
# COMPACT_ATOMS: atom_id res chain seq x y z
N MET A 1 -0.61 -9.84 23.79
CA MET A 1 0.46 -10.69 24.34
C MET A 1 -0.05 -12.12 24.20
N ASP A 2 0.47 -13.02 23.37
CA ASP A 2 1.82 -13.21 22.82
C ASP A 2 1.71 -13.98 21.49
N ILE A 3 1.80 -13.31 20.33
CA ILE A 3 2.08 -13.97 19.03
C ILE A 3 3.61 -14.10 18.81
N LEU A 4 4.39 -13.30 19.54
CA LEU A 4 5.84 -13.13 19.36
C LEU A 4 6.73 -14.14 20.11
N ARG A 5 6.17 -15.19 20.71
CA ARG A 5 6.89 -16.00 21.72
C ARG A 5 7.33 -17.40 21.27
N LEU A 6 7.00 -17.82 20.04
CA LEU A 6 7.26 -19.20 19.60
C LEU A 6 8.51 -19.41 18.72
N HIS A 7 9.07 -18.41 18.02
CA HIS A 7 10.02 -18.69 16.92
C HIS A 7 11.23 -17.74 16.87
N GLY A 8 12.30 -18.06 17.62
CA GLY A 8 13.47 -17.19 17.79
C GLY A 8 14.23 -16.81 16.51
N GLU A 9 14.30 -17.68 15.50
CA GLU A 9 14.95 -17.38 14.20
C GLU A 9 13.96 -16.78 13.18
N GLN A 10 12.69 -17.20 13.18
CA GLN A 10 11.67 -16.55 12.36
C GLN A 10 11.39 -15.11 12.83
N LYS A 11 11.68 -14.78 14.10
CA LYS A 11 11.47 -13.45 14.68
C LYS A 11 12.19 -12.33 13.93
N GLU A 12 13.41 -12.58 13.42
CA GLU A 12 14.17 -11.58 12.66
C GLU A 12 13.61 -11.39 11.24
N LEU A 13 13.14 -12.47 10.59
CA LEU A 13 12.44 -12.39 9.29
C LEU A 13 11.12 -11.63 9.41
N TYR A 14 10.35 -11.87 10.49
CA TYR A 14 9.14 -11.11 10.81
C TYR A 14 9.43 -9.63 11.07
N GLU A 15 10.59 -9.29 11.66
CA GLU A 15 10.98 -7.90 11.89
C GLU A 15 11.31 -7.18 10.58
N TYR A 16 12.02 -7.79 9.62
CA TYR A 16 12.28 -7.15 8.33
C TYR A 16 11.02 -6.99 7.49
N SER A 17 10.20 -8.04 7.37
CA SER A 17 8.94 -7.98 6.64
C SER A 17 8.04 -6.86 7.18
N LEU A 18 7.86 -6.80 8.50
CA LEU A 18 7.06 -5.77 9.15
C LEU A 18 7.67 -4.37 8.98
N ASN A 19 8.99 -4.22 9.16
CA ASN A 19 9.65 -2.93 8.99
C ASN A 19 9.58 -2.42 7.54
N ASN A 20 9.69 -3.31 6.56
CA ASN A 20 9.57 -2.99 5.15
C ASN A 20 8.13 -2.62 4.78
N ALA A 21 7.14 -3.37 5.27
CA ALA A 21 5.72 -3.04 5.11
C ALA A 21 5.37 -1.68 5.76
N LEU A 22 5.94 -1.38 6.93
CA LEU A 22 5.79 -0.07 7.58
C LEU A 22 6.43 1.04 6.76
N ALA A 23 7.67 0.88 6.31
CA ALA A 23 8.37 1.87 5.47
C ALA A 23 7.61 2.16 4.18
N LEU A 24 7.10 1.11 3.53
CA LEU A 24 6.24 1.20 2.34
C LEU A 24 4.91 1.93 2.62
N ALA A 25 4.32 1.76 3.81
CA ALA A 25 3.03 2.35 4.15
C ALA A 25 3.09 3.84 4.60
N GLU A 26 4.28 4.35 4.93
CA GLU A 26 4.45 5.70 5.49
C GLU A 26 4.08 6.83 4.53
N GLY A 27 4.35 6.65 3.22
CA GLY A 27 4.40 7.71 2.20
C GLY A 27 3.44 8.89 2.37
N ILE A 28 3.95 10.10 2.16
CA ILE A 28 3.28 11.35 2.54
C ILE A 28 2.16 11.79 1.59
N ILE A 29 2.17 11.32 0.33
CA ILE A 29 1.17 11.73 -0.65
C ILE A 29 -0.11 10.92 -0.49
N SER A 30 -1.25 11.52 -0.84
CA SER A 30 -2.57 10.89 -0.71
C SER A 30 -2.86 9.87 -1.81
N ILE A 31 -1.86 9.10 -2.22
CA ILE A 31 -1.95 8.01 -3.20
C ILE A 31 -1.51 6.74 -2.48
N VAL A 32 -2.34 5.70 -2.57
CA VAL A 32 -1.95 4.35 -2.16
C VAL A 32 -1.84 3.47 -3.39
N VAL A 33 -0.69 2.81 -3.57
CA VAL A 33 -0.49 1.78 -4.58
C VAL A 33 -0.69 0.42 -3.93
N VAL A 34 -1.60 -0.39 -4.49
CA VAL A 34 -1.95 -1.71 -3.98
C VAL A 34 -1.26 -2.78 -4.82
N LEU A 35 -0.46 -3.61 -4.18
CA LEU A 35 0.27 -4.73 -4.76
C LEU A 35 -0.05 -6.01 -3.99
N GLN A 36 0.16 -7.16 -4.62
CA GLN A 36 -0.06 -8.46 -3.96
C GLN A 36 1.12 -8.86 -3.07
N GLU A 37 2.34 -8.64 -3.54
CA GLU A 37 3.58 -9.15 -2.93
C GLU A 37 4.75 -8.18 -3.18
N PRO A 38 4.67 -6.90 -2.77
CA PRO A 38 5.85 -6.06 -2.74
C PRO A 38 6.91 -6.58 -1.75
N CYS A 39 6.52 -7.46 -0.81
CA CYS A 39 7.36 -7.88 0.31
C CYS A 39 8.00 -9.27 0.20
N ASN A 40 7.77 -10.03 -0.89
CA ASN A 40 8.32 -11.39 -1.00
C ASN A 40 9.86 -11.45 -0.99
N ILE A 41 10.55 -10.37 -1.38
CA ILE A 41 12.01 -10.25 -1.23
C ILE A 41 12.35 -9.60 0.14
N ALA A 42 11.46 -8.70 0.60
CA ALA A 42 11.54 -7.94 1.85
C ALA A 42 11.52 -8.80 3.13
N ASP A 43 11.07 -10.04 3.05
CA ASP A 43 11.17 -11.00 4.16
C ASP A 43 12.63 -11.33 4.51
N SER A 44 13.55 -11.19 3.54
CA SER A 44 14.95 -11.65 3.66
C SER A 44 16.00 -10.53 3.72
N VAL A 45 15.62 -9.27 3.47
CA VAL A 45 16.54 -8.12 3.42
C VAL A 45 15.93 -6.85 4.04
N PRO A 46 16.75 -5.98 4.67
CA PRO A 46 16.26 -4.73 5.25
C PRO A 46 15.84 -3.70 4.19
N TRP A 47 15.08 -2.69 4.61
CA TRP A 47 14.67 -1.56 3.77
C TRP A 47 15.87 -0.83 3.18
N GLY A 48 15.77 -0.42 1.91
CA GLY A 48 16.88 0.15 1.15
C GLY A 48 17.45 -0.86 0.13
N PRO A 49 18.18 -1.90 0.57
CA PRO A 49 18.57 -3.01 -0.31
C PRO A 49 17.39 -3.66 -1.02
N GLU A 50 16.25 -3.82 -0.34
CA GLU A 50 15.01 -4.37 -0.93
C GLU A 50 14.50 -3.55 -2.12
N ARG A 51 14.48 -2.22 -1.97
CA ARG A 51 14.13 -1.28 -3.06
C ARG A 51 15.04 -1.46 -4.27
N VAL A 52 16.32 -1.73 -4.03
CA VAL A 52 17.30 -1.99 -5.09
C VAL A 52 17.16 -3.41 -5.67
N GLY A 53 16.63 -4.37 -4.90
CA GLY A 53 16.40 -5.75 -5.35
C GLY A 53 15.12 -5.93 -6.16
N SER A 54 14.08 -5.13 -5.91
CA SER A 54 12.76 -5.30 -6.52
C SER A 54 12.58 -4.46 -7.78
N ALA A 55 12.62 -5.10 -8.95
CA ALA A 55 12.33 -4.46 -10.24
C ALA A 55 10.95 -3.80 -10.27
N THR A 56 9.97 -4.35 -9.55
CA THR A 56 8.63 -3.77 -9.42
C THR A 56 8.67 -2.43 -8.66
N LEU A 57 9.38 -2.37 -7.53
CA LEU A 57 9.50 -1.13 -6.75
C LEU A 57 10.31 -0.06 -7.50
N GLN A 58 11.36 -0.46 -8.22
CA GLN A 58 12.13 0.46 -9.08
C GLN A 58 11.28 1.06 -10.21
N GLU A 59 10.43 0.24 -10.82
CA GLU A 59 9.54 0.73 -11.87
C GLU A 59 8.48 1.68 -11.30
N ILE A 60 7.93 1.38 -10.12
CA ILE A 60 7.01 2.29 -9.43
C ILE A 60 7.69 3.62 -9.09
N ASP A 61 8.94 3.59 -8.62
CA ASP A 61 9.75 4.78 -8.34
C ASP A 61 9.91 5.64 -9.60
N SER A 62 10.37 5.04 -10.70
CA SER A 62 10.51 5.69 -12.02
C SER A 62 9.19 6.29 -12.53
N LEU A 63 8.08 5.55 -12.39
CA LEU A 63 6.75 6.02 -12.79
C LEU A 63 6.25 7.19 -11.94
N ALA A 64 6.56 7.16 -10.64
CA ALA A 64 6.24 8.23 -9.71
C ALA A 64 7.01 9.50 -10.02
N GLU A 65 8.31 9.40 -10.24
CA GLU A 65 9.17 10.52 -10.62
C GLU A 65 8.72 11.12 -11.94
N LYS A 66 8.50 10.29 -12.97
CA LYS A 66 8.07 10.78 -14.29
C LYS A 66 6.72 11.48 -14.23
N SER A 67 5.76 10.91 -13.50
CA SER A 67 4.38 11.44 -13.42
C SER A 67 4.28 12.67 -12.52
N SER A 68 5.21 12.84 -11.58
CA SER A 68 5.30 14.00 -10.69
C SER A 68 6.21 15.12 -11.22
N ASN A 69 6.85 14.93 -12.38
CA ASN A 69 7.93 15.78 -12.90
C ASN A 69 9.13 15.90 -11.93
N GLY A 70 9.55 14.76 -11.37
CA GLY A 70 10.69 14.61 -10.48
C GLY A 70 10.46 15.13 -9.06
N ARG A 71 9.20 15.34 -8.65
CA ARG A 71 8.86 15.89 -7.32
C ARG A 71 8.70 14.83 -6.25
N TYR A 72 8.25 13.64 -6.63
CA TYR A 72 7.91 12.55 -5.73
C TYR A 72 8.47 11.24 -6.28
N GLY A 73 8.98 10.40 -5.38
CA GLY A 73 9.44 9.04 -5.68
C GLY A 73 8.68 8.00 -4.87
N LEU A 74 9.28 6.82 -4.73
CA LEU A 74 8.74 5.68 -3.98
C LEU A 74 8.52 6.02 -2.50
N ASP A 75 9.45 6.74 -1.87
CA ASP A 75 9.38 7.08 -0.44
C ASP A 75 8.21 8.03 -0.12
N ASP A 76 7.71 8.75 -1.12
CA ASP A 76 6.55 9.63 -0.98
C ASP A 76 5.22 8.89 -1.15
N LEU A 77 5.23 7.75 -1.83
CA LEU A 77 4.06 6.92 -2.10
C LEU A 77 3.80 5.96 -0.95
N SER A 78 2.51 5.76 -0.63
CA SER A 78 2.15 4.62 0.22
C SER A 78 1.98 3.39 -0.66
N ILE A 79 2.81 2.39 -0.47
CA ILE A 79 2.65 1.07 -1.07
C ILE A 79 2.00 0.18 -0.01
N SER A 80 0.88 -0.45 -0.37
CA SER A 80 0.14 -1.33 0.53
C SER A 80 0.15 -2.74 -0.05
N ASP A 81 0.66 -3.65 0.77
CA ASP A 81 0.67 -5.07 0.52
C ASP A 81 -0.71 -5.66 0.81
N LEU A 82 -1.32 -6.35 -0.15
CA LEU A 82 -2.59 -7.03 0.06
C LEU A 82 -2.46 -8.13 1.14
N ASN A 83 -1.29 -8.75 1.22
CA ASN A 83 -0.93 -9.83 2.13
C ASN A 83 -0.08 -9.31 3.30
N THR A 84 -0.31 -8.08 3.77
CA THR A 84 0.50 -7.34 4.78
C THR A 84 0.98 -8.15 6.01
N LEU A 85 0.29 -9.24 6.38
CA LEU A 85 0.60 -10.06 7.56
C LEU A 85 1.16 -11.45 7.25
N LEU A 86 1.33 -11.80 5.97
CA LEU A 86 1.71 -13.15 5.54
C LEU A 86 3.05 -13.11 4.84
N SER A 87 4.10 -13.57 5.54
CA SER A 87 5.36 -13.92 4.89
C SER A 87 5.16 -15.12 3.98
N GLN A 88 6.04 -15.30 2.99
CA GLN A 88 5.98 -16.44 2.09
C GLN A 88 6.06 -17.79 2.86
N ASP A 89 6.88 -17.84 3.91
CA ASP A 89 7.04 -19.02 4.75
C ASP A 89 5.75 -19.36 5.53
N LEU A 90 4.99 -18.36 6.00
CA LEU A 90 3.70 -18.59 6.65
C LEU A 90 2.64 -19.13 5.68
N GLN A 91 2.71 -18.72 4.42
CA GLN A 91 1.79 -19.23 3.40
C GLN A 91 2.01 -20.72 3.12
N ASP A 92 3.28 -21.16 3.17
CA ASP A 92 3.66 -22.55 2.93
C ASP A 92 3.43 -23.47 4.15
N GLU A 93 3.43 -22.92 5.36
CA GLU A 93 3.28 -23.66 6.62
C GLU A 93 1.84 -23.63 7.21
N SER A 94 0.94 -22.78 6.72
CA SER A 94 -0.40 -22.62 7.30
C SER A 94 -1.36 -23.78 6.95
N ASP A 95 -1.96 -24.37 7.99
CA ASP A 95 -3.02 -25.37 7.87
C ASP A 95 -4.36 -24.78 7.35
N ASP A 96 -4.55 -23.45 7.44
CA ASP A 96 -5.78 -22.74 7.02
C ASP A 96 -5.46 -21.38 6.37
N ILE A 97 -4.72 -21.43 5.26
CA ILE A 97 -4.29 -20.26 4.49
C ILE A 97 -5.45 -19.32 4.08
N ASP A 98 -6.64 -19.87 3.90
CA ASP A 98 -7.83 -19.13 3.51
C ASP A 98 -8.31 -18.18 4.63
N ALA A 99 -8.26 -18.63 5.89
CA ALA A 99 -8.61 -17.80 7.04
C ALA A 99 -7.57 -16.70 7.28
N ASP A 100 -6.28 -17.05 7.15
CA ASP A 100 -5.17 -16.12 7.31
C ASP A 100 -5.18 -15.01 6.24
N LEU A 101 -5.49 -15.36 4.99
CA LEU A 101 -5.68 -14.38 3.91
C LEU A 101 -6.87 -13.44 4.19
N ASP A 102 -7.97 -13.94 4.74
CA ASP A 102 -9.12 -13.10 5.09
C ASP A 102 -8.79 -12.09 6.21
N GLU A 103 -8.01 -12.51 7.20
CA GLU A 103 -7.50 -11.60 8.24
C GLU A 103 -6.55 -10.55 7.66
N ALA A 104 -5.59 -10.96 6.82
CA ALA A 104 -4.67 -10.05 6.14
C ALA A 104 -5.42 -9.01 5.29
N HIS A 105 -6.42 -9.44 4.53
CA HIS A 105 -7.28 -8.56 3.73
C HIS A 105 -8.10 -7.57 4.57
N SER A 106 -8.60 -8.02 5.72
CA SER A 106 -9.31 -7.15 6.68
C SER A 106 -8.38 -6.06 7.23
N VAL A 107 -7.16 -6.44 7.61
CA VAL A 107 -6.14 -5.50 8.11
C VAL A 107 -5.71 -4.52 7.03
N PHE A 108 -5.41 -5.00 5.82
CA PHE A 108 -5.14 -4.18 4.64
C PHE A 108 -6.26 -3.14 4.42
N TRP A 109 -7.53 -3.57 4.46
CA TRP A 109 -8.65 -2.65 4.26
C TRP A 109 -8.74 -1.59 5.37
N ASN A 110 -8.49 -1.96 6.62
CA ASN A 110 -8.43 -1.02 7.74
C ASN A 110 -7.31 0.01 7.55
N MET A 111 -6.16 -0.38 7.00
CA MET A 111 -5.08 0.54 6.66
C MET A 111 -5.51 1.55 5.58
N ILE A 112 -6.20 1.10 4.53
CA ILE A 112 -6.77 1.99 3.50
C ILE A 112 -7.74 3.01 4.13
N LEU A 113 -8.64 2.56 5.00
CA LEU A 113 -9.59 3.43 5.70
C LEU A 113 -8.91 4.43 6.63
N ALA A 114 -7.81 4.05 7.28
CA ALA A 114 -7.02 4.93 8.14
C ALA A 114 -6.23 5.96 7.33
N LYS A 115 -5.63 5.55 6.20
CA LYS A 115 -4.83 6.43 5.33
C LYS A 115 -5.69 7.47 4.61
N LYS A 116 -6.94 7.12 4.28
CA LYS A 116 -7.89 7.97 3.54
C LYS A 116 -7.27 8.54 2.25
N PRO A 117 -6.80 7.67 1.34
CA PRO A 117 -6.18 8.12 0.11
C PRO A 117 -7.19 8.85 -0.78
N LYS A 118 -6.69 9.81 -1.56
CA LYS A 118 -7.46 10.48 -2.62
C LYS A 118 -7.49 9.62 -3.89
N ALA A 119 -6.42 8.84 -4.11
CA ALA A 119 -6.35 7.87 -5.19
C ALA A 119 -5.83 6.53 -4.67
N ILE A 120 -6.43 5.43 -5.14
CA ILE A 120 -5.97 4.07 -4.91
C ILE A 120 -5.59 3.50 -6.28
N LEU A 121 -4.30 3.31 -6.51
CA LEU A 121 -3.79 2.68 -7.72
C LEU A 121 -3.67 1.18 -7.48
N VAL A 122 -4.49 0.40 -8.17
CA VAL A 122 -4.60 -1.04 -7.98
C VAL A 122 -3.82 -1.77 -9.07
N LEU A 123 -2.75 -2.45 -8.68
CA LEU A 123 -1.84 -3.16 -9.59
C LEU A 123 -1.84 -4.67 -9.37
N THR A 124 -2.83 -5.21 -8.67
CA THR A 124 -2.97 -6.66 -8.40
C THR A 124 -4.27 -7.22 -8.96
N THR A 125 -4.23 -8.47 -9.43
CA THR A 125 -5.42 -9.24 -9.79
C THR A 125 -5.97 -10.06 -8.62
N SER A 126 -5.14 -10.45 -7.65
CA SER A 126 -5.50 -11.37 -6.56
C SER A 126 -6.53 -10.81 -5.60
N ALA A 127 -6.61 -9.48 -5.47
CA ALA A 127 -7.65 -8.85 -4.67
C ALA A 127 -9.06 -9.31 -5.09
N GLY A 128 -9.27 -9.64 -6.37
CA GLY A 128 -10.55 -10.18 -6.87
C GLY A 128 -10.92 -11.58 -6.36
N LEU A 129 -9.97 -12.30 -5.75
CA LEU A 129 -10.16 -13.63 -5.15
C LEU A 129 -10.46 -13.56 -3.64
N SER A 130 -10.31 -12.37 -3.03
CA SER A 130 -10.54 -12.16 -1.59
C SER A 130 -12.01 -12.41 -1.22
N LYS A 131 -12.27 -13.05 -0.07
CA LYS A 131 -13.63 -13.18 0.51
C LYS A 131 -14.05 -11.90 1.25
N HIS A 132 -13.10 -10.98 1.51
CA HIS A 132 -13.38 -9.68 2.10
C HIS A 132 -13.98 -8.72 1.05
N GLY A 133 -15.31 -8.56 1.04
CA GLY A 133 -16.05 -7.88 -0.03
C GLY A 133 -15.51 -6.52 -0.53
N PRO A 134 -15.09 -5.58 0.34
CA PRO A 134 -14.44 -4.35 -0.10
C PRO A 134 -13.14 -4.56 -0.87
N VAL A 135 -12.36 -5.58 -0.51
CA VAL A 135 -11.07 -5.93 -1.15
C VAL A 135 -11.31 -6.65 -2.47
N THR A 136 -12.32 -7.52 -2.56
CA THR A 136 -12.76 -8.15 -3.82
C THR A 136 -12.95 -7.14 -4.95
N ASN A 137 -13.45 -5.94 -4.63
CA ASN A 137 -13.69 -4.87 -5.60
C ASN A 137 -12.40 -4.29 -6.20
N LEU A 138 -11.26 -4.46 -5.51
CA LEU A 138 -9.93 -4.02 -5.92
C LEU A 138 -9.23 -5.06 -6.81
N GLY A 139 -9.88 -6.09 -7.34
CA GLY A 139 -9.26 -6.95 -8.35
C GLY A 139 -9.05 -6.22 -9.68
N SER A 140 -7.79 -5.95 -10.07
CA SER A 140 -7.47 -5.55 -11.44
C SER A 140 -7.64 -6.72 -12.41
N SER A 141 -7.79 -6.43 -13.69
CA SER A 141 -7.82 -7.43 -14.76
C SER A 141 -7.47 -6.77 -16.09
N LEU A 142 -7.18 -7.58 -17.12
CA LEU A 142 -6.92 -7.09 -18.48
C LEU A 142 -8.02 -6.10 -18.95
N HIS A 143 -9.28 -6.42 -18.68
CA HIS A 143 -10.43 -5.60 -19.10
C HIS A 143 -10.67 -4.38 -18.21
N ARG A 144 -10.11 -4.36 -16.99
CA ARG A 144 -10.26 -3.25 -16.04
C ARG A 144 -9.08 -2.27 -16.08
N ALA A 145 -7.90 -2.70 -16.54
CA ALA A 145 -6.73 -1.83 -16.62
C ALA A 145 -7.02 -0.55 -17.42
N GLY A 146 -6.58 0.60 -16.92
CA GLY A 146 -6.86 1.93 -17.47
C GLY A 146 -8.20 2.54 -17.03
N SER A 147 -9.12 1.73 -16.48
CA SER A 147 -10.42 2.21 -15.99
C SER A 147 -10.30 2.86 -14.61
N THR A 148 -11.29 3.69 -14.29
CA THR A 148 -11.38 4.39 -13.00
C THR A 148 -12.75 4.23 -12.40
N ARG A 149 -12.84 4.12 -11.08
CA ARG A 149 -14.09 4.05 -10.32
C ARG A 149 -13.98 4.91 -9.08
N LEU A 150 -15.04 5.65 -8.76
CA LEU A 150 -15.10 6.36 -7.51
C LEU A 150 -15.64 5.48 -6.39
N LEU A 151 -14.98 5.53 -5.24
CA LEU A 151 -15.31 4.77 -4.05
C LEU A 151 -15.54 5.71 -2.87
N THR A 152 -16.59 5.44 -2.10
CA THR A 152 -16.82 6.10 -0.82
C THR A 152 -16.26 5.21 0.29
N LEU A 153 -15.18 5.66 0.92
CA LEU A 153 -14.61 5.08 2.13
C LEU A 153 -15.38 5.59 3.34
N TRP A 154 -16.05 4.69 4.05
CA TRP A 154 -16.74 5.04 5.29
C TRP A 154 -15.76 4.97 6.45
N THR A 155 -15.23 6.13 6.86
CA THR A 155 -14.24 6.25 7.92
C THR A 155 -14.89 6.66 9.24
N LYS A 156 -14.13 6.62 10.34
CA LYS A 156 -14.61 7.10 11.65
C LYS A 156 -15.07 8.56 11.65
N ASP A 157 -14.51 9.38 10.75
CA ASP A 157 -14.84 10.81 10.61
C ASP A 157 -15.91 11.07 9.53
N GLY A 158 -16.53 10.00 8.99
CA GLY A 158 -17.53 10.09 7.93
C GLY A 158 -17.03 9.63 6.55
N PRO A 159 -17.83 9.89 5.50
CA PRO A 159 -17.54 9.44 4.14
C PRO A 159 -16.39 10.22 3.51
N HIS A 160 -15.40 9.51 2.99
CA HIS A 160 -14.25 10.04 2.25
C HIS A 160 -14.27 9.48 0.81
N ARG A 161 -14.15 10.34 -0.20
CA ARG A 161 -14.16 9.89 -1.60
C ARG A 161 -12.75 9.62 -2.09
N SER A 162 -12.54 8.44 -2.66
CA SER A 162 -11.28 8.01 -3.26
C SER A 162 -11.50 7.57 -4.70
N LEU A 163 -10.58 7.93 -5.60
CA LEU A 163 -10.57 7.46 -6.97
C LEU A 163 -9.76 6.16 -7.06
N ILE A 164 -10.43 5.05 -7.37
CA ILE A 164 -9.74 3.81 -7.71
C ILE A 164 -9.33 3.86 -9.17
N ILE A 165 -8.08 3.53 -9.45
CA ILE A 165 -7.49 3.46 -10.77
C ILE A 165 -6.91 2.05 -10.92
N TYR A 166 -7.35 1.31 -11.92
CA TYR A 166 -6.87 -0.06 -12.16
C TYR A 166 -5.73 -0.02 -13.17
N GLY A 167 -4.59 -0.60 -12.83
CA GLY A 167 -3.43 -0.69 -13.70
C GLY A 167 -2.96 -2.14 -13.88
N PHE A 168 -1.98 -2.32 -14.76
CA PHE A 168 -1.23 -3.57 -14.88
C PHE A 168 -0.16 -3.65 -13.80
N HIS A 169 0.10 -4.86 -13.30
CA HIS A 169 1.29 -5.11 -12.50
C HIS A 169 2.55 -4.94 -13.37
N PRO A 170 3.64 -4.28 -12.90
CA PRO A 170 4.87 -4.12 -13.67
C PRO A 170 5.47 -5.43 -14.20
N SER A 171 5.29 -6.54 -13.49
CA SER A 171 5.74 -7.88 -13.95
C SER A 171 5.20 -8.27 -15.33
N VAL A 172 4.07 -7.71 -15.76
CA VAL A 172 3.48 -7.97 -17.09
C VAL A 172 4.45 -7.61 -18.23
N TYR A 173 5.39 -6.69 -18.02
CA TYR A 173 6.37 -6.29 -19.03
C TYR A 173 7.82 -6.30 -18.56
N LEU A 174 8.08 -6.47 -17.26
CA LEU A 174 9.44 -6.58 -16.72
C LEU A 174 9.97 -8.02 -16.64
N ARG A 175 9.09 -9.02 -16.57
CA ARG A 175 9.46 -10.42 -16.37
C ARG A 175 9.35 -11.23 -17.67
N GLU A 176 10.50 -11.57 -18.27
CA GLU A 176 10.56 -12.32 -19.53
C GLU A 176 9.87 -13.69 -19.45
N ASP A 177 9.98 -14.38 -18.30
CA ASP A 177 9.32 -15.66 -18.04
C ASP A 177 7.79 -15.52 -17.99
N TYR A 178 7.29 -14.44 -17.37
CA TYR A 178 5.87 -14.15 -17.30
C TYR A 178 5.30 -13.76 -18.68
N VAL A 179 6.00 -12.88 -19.40
CA VAL A 179 5.65 -12.44 -20.77
C VAL A 179 5.56 -13.64 -21.72
N SER A 180 6.56 -14.52 -21.68
CA SER A 180 6.61 -15.72 -22.53
C SER A 180 5.54 -16.75 -22.16
N SER A 181 5.29 -17.00 -20.87
CA SER A 181 4.28 -17.96 -20.41
C SER A 181 2.84 -17.59 -20.78
N ARG A 182 2.57 -16.29 -20.99
CA ARG A 182 1.24 -15.76 -21.30
C ARG A 182 1.07 -15.41 -22.79
N GLU A 183 2.08 -15.68 -23.61
CA GLU A 183 2.11 -15.39 -25.06
C GLU A 183 1.80 -13.92 -25.42
N TRP A 184 2.24 -12.97 -24.59
CA TRP A 184 1.99 -11.55 -24.87
C TRP A 184 2.78 -11.10 -26.09
N SER A 185 2.10 -10.48 -27.04
CA SER A 185 2.76 -9.82 -28.17
C SER A 185 3.54 -8.59 -27.70
N SER A 186 4.57 -8.19 -28.46
CA SER A 186 5.35 -6.98 -28.17
C SER A 186 4.48 -5.72 -28.13
N GLU A 187 3.38 -5.69 -28.88
CA GLU A 187 2.42 -4.58 -28.87
C GLU A 187 1.63 -4.53 -27.55
N GLU A 188 1.18 -5.68 -27.03
CA GLU A 188 0.45 -5.76 -25.76
C GLU A 188 1.35 -5.38 -24.57
N VAL A 189 2.61 -5.83 -24.59
CA VAL A 189 3.62 -5.45 -23.58
C VAL A 189 3.82 -3.93 -23.55
N ARG A 190 4.00 -3.31 -24.73
CA ARG A 190 4.13 -1.85 -24.85
C ARG A 190 2.87 -1.14 -24.35
N LEU A 191 1.69 -1.62 -24.74
CA LEU A 191 0.42 -1.02 -24.32
C LEU A 191 0.22 -1.12 -22.81
N ALA A 192 0.58 -2.23 -22.18
CA ALA A 192 0.48 -2.37 -20.73
C ALA A 192 1.36 -1.35 -19.99
N ASN A 193 2.58 -1.13 -20.46
CA ASN A 193 3.47 -0.10 -19.92
C ASN A 193 2.88 1.31 -20.11
N GLU A 194 2.38 1.64 -21.31
CA GLU A 194 1.75 2.93 -21.60
C GLU A 194 0.50 3.18 -20.72
N VAL A 195 -0.34 2.15 -20.53
CA VAL A 195 -1.52 2.22 -19.66
C VAL A 195 -1.11 2.49 -18.22
N LEU A 196 -0.06 1.83 -17.73
CA LEU A 196 0.40 2.05 -16.36
C LEU A 196 0.91 3.48 -16.15
N HIS A 197 1.66 4.05 -17.11
CA HIS A 197 2.04 5.47 -17.11
C HIS A 197 0.82 6.39 -16.97
N VAL A 198 -0.23 6.16 -17.77
CA VAL A 198 -1.47 6.94 -17.71
C VAL A 198 -2.14 6.80 -16.34
N CYS A 199 -2.13 5.61 -15.74
CA CYS A 199 -2.71 5.38 -14.43
C CYS A 199 -1.99 6.17 -13.32
N PHE A 200 -0.64 6.21 -13.35
CA PHE A 200 0.13 7.03 -12.42
C PHE A 200 -0.16 8.52 -12.60
N ALA A 201 -0.17 9.03 -13.83
CA ALA A 201 -0.52 10.42 -14.11
C ALA A 201 -1.90 10.80 -13.56
N LYS A 202 -2.91 9.95 -13.76
CA LYS A 202 -4.26 10.12 -13.18
C LYS A 202 -4.26 10.11 -11.66
N ALA A 203 -3.45 9.26 -11.03
CA ALA A 203 -3.35 9.19 -9.57
C ALA A 203 -2.78 10.49 -8.98
N PHE A 204 -1.72 11.02 -9.59
CA PHE A 204 -1.13 12.30 -9.21
C PHE A 204 -2.10 13.46 -9.44
N GLU A 205 -2.78 13.50 -10.59
CA GLU A 205 -3.81 14.49 -10.86
C GLU A 205 -4.92 14.45 -9.79
N ALA A 206 -5.44 13.27 -9.45
CA ALA A 206 -6.47 13.12 -8.42
C ALA A 206 -5.98 13.56 -7.04
N SER A 207 -4.72 13.27 -6.69
CA SER A 207 -4.12 13.70 -5.42
C SER A 207 -4.10 15.23 -5.28
N CYS A 208 -3.81 15.94 -6.38
CA CYS A 208 -3.74 17.39 -6.47
C CYS A 208 -5.14 18.03 -6.58
N ASN A 209 -6.03 17.50 -7.41
CA ASN A 209 -7.33 18.13 -7.71
C ASN A 209 -8.37 17.89 -6.61
N LEU A 210 -8.29 16.77 -5.89
CA LEU A 210 -9.08 16.55 -4.68
C LEU A 210 -8.49 17.33 -3.48
N SER A 211 -7.41 18.09 -3.68
CA SER A 211 -6.84 19.06 -2.73
C SER A 211 -7.46 20.45 -2.89
N ARG A 212 -8.75 20.61 -2.58
CA ARG A 212 -9.24 21.96 -2.27
C ARG A 212 -8.84 22.33 -0.83
N LYS A 213 -7.67 22.97 -0.74
CA LYS A 213 -7.22 24.01 0.22
C LYS A 213 -7.26 23.82 1.76
N SER A 214 -7.90 22.82 2.37
CA SER A 214 -7.92 22.70 3.86
C SER A 214 -7.11 21.53 4.44
N ASP A 215 -6.94 20.43 3.71
CA ASP A 215 -6.53 19.17 4.36
C ASP A 215 -5.01 18.96 4.46
N HIS A 216 -4.22 19.72 3.70
CA HIS A 216 -2.76 19.53 3.66
C HIS A 216 -2.08 20.14 4.90
N ASP A 217 -2.51 21.34 5.30
CA ASP A 217 -1.97 22.05 6.47
C ASP A 217 -2.37 21.35 7.79
N ASP A 218 -3.61 20.83 7.88
CA ASP A 218 -4.10 20.16 9.08
C ASP A 218 -3.43 18.81 9.34
N LYS A 219 -3.04 18.06 8.29
CA LYS A 219 -2.45 16.71 8.44
C LYS A 219 -0.97 16.75 8.79
N ILE A 220 -0.20 17.67 8.21
CA ILE A 220 1.22 17.85 8.54
C ILE A 220 1.38 18.32 10.00
N ILE A 221 0.53 19.25 10.46
CA ILE A 221 0.55 19.74 11.84
C ILE A 221 0.18 18.63 12.84
N ARG A 222 -0.76 17.73 12.50
CA ARG A 222 -1.19 16.63 13.39
C ARG A 222 -0.13 15.54 13.50
N TRP A 223 0.51 15.18 12.38
CA TRP A 223 1.61 14.20 12.37
C TRP A 223 2.88 14.73 13.05
N GLN A 224 3.26 15.98 12.81
CA GLN A 224 4.42 16.59 13.47
C GLN A 224 4.22 16.77 14.99
N LYS A 225 2.97 16.93 15.46
CA LYS A 225 2.64 16.93 16.89
C LYS A 225 2.77 15.55 17.56
N LEU A 226 2.59 14.47 16.79
CA LEU A 226 2.72 13.09 17.27
C LEU A 226 4.18 12.61 17.28
N GLN A 227 5.06 13.24 16.50
CA GLN A 227 6.47 12.86 16.37
C GLN A 227 7.45 13.66 17.25
N ARG A 228 6.99 14.60 18.09
CA ARG A 228 7.91 15.33 19.00
C ARG A 228 8.11 14.58 20.32
N PRO A 229 9.30 14.00 20.60
CA PRO A 229 9.65 13.55 21.94
C PRO A 229 9.91 14.80 22.80
N GLY A 230 8.99 15.14 23.71
CA GLY A 230 9.23 16.26 24.63
C GLY A 230 8.04 16.87 25.37
N ASN A 231 6.79 16.60 25.02
CA ASN A 231 5.66 17.18 25.77
C ASN A 231 5.14 16.20 26.84
N SER A 232 6.01 15.83 27.78
CA SER A 232 5.78 14.80 28.80
C SER A 232 5.11 15.28 30.09
N LEU A 233 4.64 16.52 30.17
CA LEU A 233 4.03 17.05 31.41
C LEU A 233 2.53 17.34 31.27
N ASP A 234 2.09 17.85 30.13
CA ASP A 234 0.66 18.14 29.91
C ASP A 234 -0.17 16.86 29.65
N ALA A 235 0.42 15.85 29.01
CA ALA A 235 -0.24 14.57 28.76
C ALA A 235 -0.46 13.77 30.07
N GLN A 236 0.47 13.86 31.02
CA GLN A 236 0.32 13.23 32.34
C GLN A 236 -0.66 13.99 33.23
N ALA A 237 -0.70 15.33 33.14
CA ALA A 237 -1.71 16.15 33.83
C ALA A 237 -3.13 15.92 33.29
N ALA A 238 -3.28 15.73 31.99
CA ALA A 238 -4.56 15.37 31.37
C ALA A 238 -5.03 13.96 31.77
N LEU A 239 -4.10 12.99 31.84
CA LEU A 239 -4.42 11.64 32.30
C LEU A 239 -4.77 11.61 33.80
N ALA A 240 -4.07 12.37 34.64
CA ALA A 240 -4.35 12.45 36.08
C ALA A 240 -5.73 13.07 36.39
N ARG A 241 -6.17 14.07 35.60
CA ARG A 241 -7.51 14.65 35.71
C ARG A 241 -8.60 13.68 35.27
N LEU A 242 -8.35 12.92 34.20
CA LEU A 242 -9.28 11.90 33.70
C LEU A 242 -9.36 10.66 34.61
N THR A 243 -8.31 10.35 35.38
CA THR A 243 -8.26 9.15 36.22
C THR A 243 -8.78 9.40 37.65
N LEU A 244 -8.79 10.65 38.13
CA LEU A 244 -9.22 10.99 39.50
C LEU A 244 -10.61 11.64 39.60
N GLY A 245 -11.33 11.84 38.49
CA GLY A 245 -12.72 12.29 38.50
C GLY A 245 -12.93 13.65 39.17
N LEU A 246 -12.07 14.63 38.87
CA LEU A 246 -12.28 16.06 39.17
C LEU A 246 -12.47 16.85 37.88
#